data_AF-A2BK62-F1
#
_entry.id   AF-A2BK62-F1
#
_cell.length_a   1.000
_cell.length_b   1.000
_cell.length_c   1.000
_cell.angle_alpha   90.00
_cell.angle_beta   90.00
_cell.angle_gamma   90.00
#
_symmetry.space_group_name_H-M   'P 1'
#
loop_
_entity.id
_entity.type
_entity.pdbx_description
1 polymer ?
#
loop_
_entity_poly.entity_id
_entity_poly.type
_entity_poly.pdbx_seq_one_letter_code
_entity_poly.pdbx_strand_id
1 'polypeptide(L)'
;MAASAEELAKMVWEHIEAERSNKPKLSVPAKGLRILVEAVKLAEEFKPSQHAKRVVFHKHGVLGTGLDRLLTSIFYDTMKRMGLLDRVAAELANVPTVLILDPWLRAALRLAVDIVLFHRPDKNTLHRLRWIVADFISAKTHPYVGMFYWQTFDKLLEYRPKPKTVEEALEWKYLLPAWLIRRMRSLLGEEESEKLFEALNKRPLISIRVNTLKTTVEEVVEELKREGKNPIVSTRVPVIVKFEGPYDFDRSRLYREGKFVIQEEASAAASIILDPKPGMTVVDLAAAPGGKTSHIAELMKNHGRIYAFDIDRVRIKRMRMILRRMGITIVRIFEKDAREAPRILGEEIADRVLLDAPCTSTGTIAKNPELRWRVREEGLEEIVKLQREMLEAAAKLVKPGGRLLYTTCSLLPEENEDNIKWFLKRHSEFKLVPLNGPYDPSPLLHGTMRAWPHRHDTIGFFYALLEKKERR
;
A
#
# COMPACT_ATOMS: atom_id res chain seq x y z
N MET A 1 -13.57 -20.89 -28.75
CA MET A 1 -13.45 -19.83 -29.77
C MET A 1 -12.97 -18.57 -29.07
N ALA A 2 -11.88 -17.96 -29.51
CA ALA A 2 -11.42 -16.70 -28.92
C ALA A 2 -12.44 -15.60 -29.23
N ALA A 3 -12.84 -14.81 -28.23
CA ALA A 3 -13.72 -13.67 -28.45
C ALA A 3 -13.08 -12.68 -29.43
N SER A 4 -13.86 -12.18 -30.38
CA SER A 4 -13.43 -11.13 -31.31
C SER A 4 -13.18 -9.81 -30.56
N ALA A 5 -12.39 -8.92 -31.16
CA ALA A 5 -12.11 -7.61 -30.56
C ALA A 5 -13.38 -6.77 -30.34
N GLU A 6 -14.39 -6.93 -31.20
CA GLU A 6 -15.69 -6.27 -31.07
C GLU A 6 -16.48 -6.80 -29.87
N GLU A 7 -16.48 -8.12 -29.64
CA GLU A 7 -17.12 -8.73 -28.47
C GLU A 7 -16.44 -8.28 -27.17
N LEU A 8 -15.11 -8.22 -27.15
CA LEU A 8 -14.35 -7.73 -25.98
C LEU A 8 -14.63 -6.26 -25.69
N ALA A 9 -14.70 -5.42 -26.73
CA ALA A 9 -15.02 -4.00 -26.59
C ALA A 9 -16.45 -3.80 -26.06
N LYS A 10 -17.42 -4.56 -26.57
CA LYS A 10 -18.80 -4.53 -26.09
C LYS A 10 -18.87 -4.95 -24.61
N MET A 11 -18.24 -6.06 -24.24
CA MET A 11 -18.23 -6.57 -22.86
C MET A 11 -17.62 -5.55 -21.88
N VAL A 12 -16.48 -4.93 -22.23
CA VAL A 12 -15.84 -3.90 -21.38
C VAL A 12 -16.74 -2.68 -21.25
N TRP A 13 -17.35 -2.22 -22.35
CA TRP A 13 -18.23 -1.05 -22.32
C TRP A 13 -19.48 -1.31 -21.46
N GLU A 14 -20.14 -2.45 -21.62
CA GLU A 14 -21.30 -2.85 -20.82
C GLU A 14 -20.94 -2.93 -19.32
N HIS A 15 -19.76 -3.46 -18.99
CA HIS A 15 -19.28 -3.50 -17.61
C HIS A 15 -19.09 -2.08 -17.03
N ILE A 16 -18.45 -1.17 -17.78
CA ILE A 16 -18.26 0.22 -17.37
C ILE A 16 -19.61 0.92 -17.19
N GLU A 17 -20.54 0.75 -18.12
CA GLU A 17 -21.88 1.33 -18.04
C GLU A 17 -22.68 0.81 -16.85
N ALA A 18 -22.58 -0.49 -16.53
CA ALA A 18 -23.22 -1.08 -15.37
C ALA A 18 -22.65 -0.48 -14.06
N GLU A 19 -21.32 -0.43 -13.91
CA GLU A 19 -20.69 0.20 -12.74
C GLU A 19 -21.08 1.68 -12.61
N ARG A 20 -21.05 2.40 -13.74
CA ARG A 20 -21.36 3.82 -13.82
C ARG A 20 -22.81 4.08 -13.45
N SER A 21 -23.76 3.30 -13.98
CA SER A 21 -25.19 3.50 -13.77
C SER A 21 -25.61 3.33 -12.31
N ASN A 22 -24.92 2.47 -11.56
CA ASN A 22 -25.16 2.24 -10.14
C ASN A 22 -24.67 3.37 -9.22
N LYS A 23 -23.85 4.31 -9.74
CA LYS A 23 -23.37 5.46 -8.95
C LYS A 23 -24.40 6.59 -8.91
N PRO A 24 -24.45 7.39 -7.83
CA PRO A 24 -25.24 8.62 -7.80
C PRO A 24 -24.71 9.64 -8.82
N LYS A 25 -25.56 10.61 -9.20
CA LYS A 25 -25.12 11.75 -10.00
C LYS A 25 -24.00 12.49 -9.26
N LEU A 26 -22.91 12.73 -9.98
CA LEU A 26 -21.71 13.37 -9.46
C LEU A 26 -21.75 14.86 -9.78
N SER A 27 -21.77 15.70 -8.75
CA SER A 27 -21.62 17.15 -8.87
C SER A 27 -20.34 17.60 -8.17
N VAL A 28 -19.37 18.14 -8.93
CA VAL A 28 -18.09 18.62 -8.37
C VAL A 28 -17.97 20.13 -8.60
N PRO A 29 -17.69 20.92 -7.54
CA PRO A 29 -17.46 22.36 -7.70
C PRO A 29 -16.13 22.62 -8.42
N ALA A 30 -16.03 23.79 -9.07
CA ALA A 30 -14.81 24.23 -9.76
C ALA A 30 -13.55 24.15 -8.88
N LYS A 31 -13.65 24.61 -7.62
CA LYS A 31 -12.57 24.49 -6.63
C LYS A 31 -12.16 23.04 -6.40
N GLY A 32 -13.11 22.11 -6.32
CA GLY A 32 -12.86 20.68 -6.11
C GLY A 32 -12.08 20.04 -7.26
N LEU A 33 -12.42 20.38 -8.51
CA LEU A 33 -11.70 19.88 -9.68
C LEU A 33 -10.24 20.35 -9.73
N ARG A 34 -9.98 21.64 -9.47
CA ARG A 34 -8.61 22.19 -9.40
C ARG A 34 -7.76 21.49 -8.34
N ILE A 35 -8.36 21.26 -7.16
CA ILE A 35 -7.72 20.53 -6.05
C ILE A 35 -7.38 19.10 -6.45
N LEU A 36 -8.29 18.40 -7.14
CA LEU A 36 -8.05 17.03 -7.60
C LEU A 36 -6.91 16.97 -8.61
N VAL A 37 -6.86 17.88 -9.60
CA VAL A 37 -5.76 17.94 -10.57
C VAL A 37 -4.43 18.13 -9.87
N GLU A 38 -4.35 19.09 -8.93
CA GLU A 38 -3.13 19.33 -8.14
C GLU A 38 -2.74 18.12 -7.29
N ALA A 39 -3.71 17.44 -6.66
CA ALA A 39 -3.47 16.24 -5.88
C ALA A 39 -2.97 15.07 -6.74
N VAL A 40 -3.57 14.83 -7.90
CA VAL A 40 -3.16 13.78 -8.85
C VAL A 40 -1.76 14.05 -9.37
N LYS A 41 -1.45 15.30 -9.73
CA LYS A 41 -0.10 15.72 -10.14
C LYS A 41 0.92 15.48 -9.02
N LEU A 42 0.64 15.95 -7.82
CA LEU A 42 1.56 15.82 -6.68
C LEU A 42 1.75 14.35 -6.27
N ALA A 43 0.73 13.51 -6.49
CA ALA A 43 0.82 12.08 -6.22
C ALA A 43 1.81 11.37 -7.15
N GLU A 44 2.19 11.93 -8.31
CA GLU A 44 3.28 11.39 -9.12
C GLU A 44 4.63 11.51 -8.41
N GLU A 45 4.86 12.64 -7.74
CA GLU A 45 6.14 13.02 -7.11
C GLU A 45 6.30 12.45 -5.69
N PHE A 46 5.21 12.40 -4.92
CA PHE A 46 5.25 12.00 -3.51
C PHE A 46 4.57 10.67 -3.25
N LYS A 47 5.32 9.73 -2.65
CA LYS A 47 4.79 8.42 -2.25
C LYS A 47 4.87 8.21 -0.72
N PRO A 48 3.85 7.57 -0.12
CA PRO A 48 2.65 7.03 -0.76
C PRO A 48 1.64 8.14 -1.12
N SER A 49 0.77 7.89 -2.10
CA SER A 49 -0.09 8.91 -2.76
C SER A 49 -1.02 9.66 -1.80
N GLN A 50 -1.39 9.05 -0.67
CA GLN A 50 -2.23 9.66 0.37
C GLN A 50 -1.54 10.85 1.03
N HIS A 51 -0.20 10.86 1.08
CA HIS A 51 0.55 12.01 1.58
C HIS A 51 0.36 13.22 0.66
N ALA A 52 0.48 13.01 -0.66
CA ALA A 52 0.24 14.06 -1.66
C ALA A 52 -1.19 14.62 -1.54
N LYS A 53 -2.20 13.73 -1.46
CA LYS A 53 -3.59 14.13 -1.21
C LYS A 53 -3.72 15.00 0.04
N ARG A 54 -3.15 14.56 1.16
CA ARG A 54 -3.24 15.28 2.45
C ARG A 54 -2.59 16.66 2.38
N VAL A 55 -1.41 16.78 1.77
CA VAL A 55 -0.71 18.05 1.59
C VAL A 55 -1.57 19.03 0.79
N VAL A 56 -2.11 18.60 -0.35
CA VAL A 56 -2.96 19.47 -1.19
C VAL A 56 -4.28 19.80 -0.49
N PHE A 57 -4.93 18.84 0.15
CA PHE A 57 -6.21 19.08 0.81
C PHE A 57 -6.05 20.00 2.02
N HIS A 58 -4.93 19.91 2.74
CA HIS A 58 -4.58 20.83 3.82
C HIS A 58 -4.36 22.25 3.28
N LYS A 59 -3.53 22.38 2.23
CA LYS A 59 -3.24 23.66 1.56
C LYS A 59 -4.51 24.41 1.14
N HIS A 60 -5.55 23.69 0.73
CA HIS A 60 -6.81 24.27 0.26
C HIS A 60 -7.93 24.33 1.31
N GLY A 61 -7.64 23.93 2.56
CA GLY A 61 -8.59 23.96 3.67
C GLY A 61 -9.77 23.00 3.51
N VAL A 62 -9.58 21.86 2.84
CA VAL A 62 -10.66 20.89 2.54
C VAL A 62 -10.73 19.74 3.54
N LEU A 63 -9.65 19.45 4.28
CA LEU A 63 -9.63 18.35 5.25
C LEU A 63 -10.77 18.45 6.28
N GLY A 64 -11.51 17.36 6.45
CA GLY A 64 -12.64 17.29 7.39
C GLY A 64 -13.90 18.03 6.96
N THR A 65 -13.91 18.71 5.80
CA THR A 65 -15.12 19.35 5.25
C THR A 65 -16.00 18.33 4.52
N GLY A 66 -17.24 18.71 4.20
CA GLY A 66 -18.13 17.88 3.37
C GLY A 66 -17.54 17.53 1.99
N LEU A 67 -16.63 18.36 1.46
CA LEU A 67 -15.93 18.09 0.20
C LEU A 67 -14.84 17.03 0.33
N ASP A 68 -14.24 16.83 1.52
CA ASP A 68 -13.14 15.87 1.71
C ASP A 68 -13.55 14.46 1.29
N ARG A 69 -14.73 14.00 1.71
CA ARG A 69 -15.22 12.65 1.39
C ARG A 69 -15.37 12.46 -0.11
N LEU A 70 -15.97 13.44 -0.79
CA LEU A 70 -16.18 13.43 -2.24
C LEU A 70 -14.85 13.41 -3.00
N LEU A 71 -13.96 14.37 -2.75
CA LEU A 71 -12.69 14.47 -3.45
C LEU A 71 -11.77 13.30 -3.12
N THR A 72 -11.79 12.81 -1.89
CA THR A 72 -11.03 11.61 -1.50
C THR A 72 -11.49 10.39 -2.31
N SER A 73 -12.80 10.20 -2.49
CA SER A 73 -13.32 9.09 -3.27
C SER A 73 -12.83 9.15 -4.73
N ILE A 74 -12.94 10.31 -5.38
CA ILE A 74 -12.49 10.49 -6.78
C ILE A 74 -10.98 10.28 -6.89
N PHE A 75 -10.20 10.87 -5.97
CA PHE A 75 -8.74 10.71 -5.97
C PHE A 75 -8.33 9.23 -5.89
N TYR A 76 -8.94 8.45 -5.00
CA TYR A 76 -8.63 7.01 -4.89
C TYR A 76 -9.09 6.22 -6.11
N ASP A 77 -10.25 6.54 -6.71
CA ASP A 77 -10.70 5.93 -7.97
C ASP A 77 -9.72 6.23 -9.11
N THR A 78 -9.26 7.48 -9.23
CA THR A 78 -8.24 7.86 -10.22
C THR A 78 -6.92 7.09 -10.01
N MET A 79 -6.43 6.97 -8.77
CA MET A 79 -5.22 6.19 -8.46
C MET A 79 -5.40 4.69 -8.76
N LYS A 80 -6.59 4.14 -8.48
CA LYS A 80 -6.94 2.74 -8.73
C LYS A 80 -6.97 2.41 -10.21
N ARG A 81 -7.42 3.33 -11.06
CA ARG A 81 -7.55 3.11 -12.52
C ARG A 81 -6.36 3.64 -13.32
N MET A 82 -5.34 4.20 -12.67
CA MET A 82 -4.26 5.00 -13.29
C MET A 82 -3.66 4.38 -14.55
N GLY A 83 -3.35 3.07 -14.59
CA GLY A 83 -2.79 2.44 -15.79
C GLY A 83 -3.75 2.42 -16.99
N LEU A 84 -5.05 2.20 -16.74
CA LEU A 84 -6.08 2.29 -17.77
C LEU A 84 -6.28 3.74 -18.22
N LEU A 85 -6.32 4.67 -17.26
CA LEU A 85 -6.44 6.11 -17.56
C LEU A 85 -5.25 6.61 -18.40
N ASP A 86 -4.06 6.09 -18.14
CA ASP A 86 -2.85 6.39 -18.91
C ASP A 86 -2.96 5.87 -20.35
N ARG A 87 -3.45 4.64 -20.54
CA ARG A 87 -3.70 4.09 -21.88
C ARG A 87 -4.67 4.96 -22.66
N VAL A 88 -5.82 5.29 -22.07
CA VAL A 88 -6.83 6.16 -22.71
C VAL A 88 -6.26 7.55 -23.02
N ALA A 89 -5.56 8.17 -22.06
CA ALA A 89 -4.99 9.50 -22.26
C ALA A 89 -3.90 9.52 -23.34
N ALA A 90 -3.08 8.45 -23.45
CA ALA A 90 -2.09 8.29 -24.51
C ALA A 90 -2.76 8.15 -25.89
N GLU A 91 -3.82 7.34 -25.99
CA GLU A 91 -4.60 7.18 -27.22
C GLU A 91 -5.26 8.50 -27.66
N LEU A 92 -5.90 9.20 -26.72
CA LEU A 92 -6.55 10.49 -26.98
C LEU A 92 -5.56 11.56 -27.44
N ALA A 93 -4.37 11.58 -26.86
CA ALA A 93 -3.28 12.49 -27.21
C ALA A 93 -2.47 12.04 -28.43
N ASN A 94 -2.73 10.84 -28.96
CA ASN A 94 -1.99 10.22 -30.06
C ASN A 94 -0.47 10.13 -29.79
N VAL A 95 -0.11 9.64 -28.61
CA VAL A 95 1.28 9.48 -28.16
C VAL A 95 1.53 8.05 -27.67
N PRO A 96 2.76 7.52 -27.72
CA PRO A 96 3.04 6.16 -27.26
C PRO A 96 2.92 6.00 -25.74
N THR A 97 3.09 7.07 -24.97
CA THR A 97 2.96 7.05 -23.51
C THR A 97 2.62 8.43 -22.97
N VAL A 98 1.82 8.49 -21.91
CA VAL A 98 1.49 9.75 -21.23
C VAL A 98 2.70 10.41 -20.56
N LEU A 99 3.80 9.69 -20.36
CA LEU A 99 5.00 10.22 -19.71
C LEU A 99 5.66 11.36 -20.51
N ILE A 100 5.42 11.44 -21.82
CA ILE A 100 5.92 12.54 -22.65
C ILE A 100 5.08 13.82 -22.53
N LEU A 101 3.87 13.72 -21.97
CA LEU A 101 2.98 14.86 -21.79
C LEU A 101 3.46 15.72 -20.62
N ASP A 102 3.10 17.01 -20.66
CA ASP A 102 3.25 17.91 -19.52
C ASP A 102 2.60 17.30 -18.25
N PRO A 103 3.22 17.38 -17.06
CA PRO A 103 2.67 16.76 -15.86
C PRO A 103 1.28 17.26 -15.44
N TRP A 104 0.96 18.54 -15.67
CA TRP A 104 -0.37 19.08 -15.41
C TRP A 104 -1.39 18.59 -16.43
N LEU A 105 -1.00 18.51 -17.71
CA LEU A 105 -1.82 17.92 -18.76
C LEU A 105 -2.17 16.47 -18.45
N ARG A 106 -1.16 15.67 -18.12
CA ARG A 106 -1.33 14.26 -17.77
C ARG A 106 -2.26 14.09 -16.56
N ALA A 107 -2.06 14.87 -15.50
CA ALA A 107 -2.93 14.84 -14.33
C ALA A 107 -4.38 15.24 -14.65
N ALA A 108 -4.57 16.27 -15.49
CA ALA A 108 -5.90 16.71 -15.92
C ALA A 108 -6.60 15.68 -16.80
N LEU A 109 -5.89 15.05 -17.75
CA LEU A 109 -6.43 13.99 -18.60
C LEU A 109 -6.83 12.76 -17.77
N ARG A 110 -5.99 12.31 -16.84
CA ARG A 110 -6.32 11.20 -15.92
C ARG A 110 -7.62 11.47 -15.18
N LEU A 111 -7.75 12.65 -14.56
CA LEU A 111 -8.95 13.04 -13.84
C LEU A 111 -10.17 13.12 -14.76
N ALA A 112 -9.99 13.66 -15.98
CA ALA A 112 -11.07 13.80 -16.94
C ALA A 112 -11.60 12.44 -17.41
N VAL A 113 -10.68 11.55 -17.80
CA VAL A 113 -10.99 10.19 -18.21
C VAL A 113 -11.72 9.45 -17.09
N ASP A 114 -11.22 9.56 -15.84
CA ASP A 114 -11.85 8.91 -14.69
C ASP A 114 -13.31 9.37 -14.53
N ILE A 115 -13.54 10.68 -14.44
CA ILE A 115 -14.87 11.29 -14.25
C ILE A 115 -15.83 10.96 -15.40
N VAL A 116 -15.38 11.02 -16.65
CA VAL A 116 -16.24 10.81 -17.82
C VAL A 116 -16.62 9.34 -17.98
N LEU A 117 -15.67 8.42 -17.84
CA LEU A 117 -15.91 6.99 -18.09
C LEU A 117 -16.55 6.28 -16.90
N PHE A 118 -16.14 6.59 -15.67
CA PHE A 118 -16.46 5.75 -14.50
C PHE A 118 -17.37 6.40 -13.46
N HIS A 119 -17.84 7.63 -13.68
CA HIS A 119 -18.78 8.32 -12.80
C HIS A 119 -19.97 8.88 -13.60
N ARG A 120 -21.00 9.39 -12.92
CA ARG A 120 -22.17 10.03 -13.57
C ARG A 120 -22.14 11.56 -13.41
N PRO A 121 -21.19 12.28 -14.05
CA PRO A 121 -21.08 13.73 -13.88
C PRO A 121 -22.35 14.43 -14.39
N ASP A 122 -22.81 15.42 -13.65
CA ASP A 122 -23.85 16.34 -14.14
C ASP A 122 -23.29 17.27 -15.24
N LYS A 123 -24.19 17.96 -15.96
CA LYS A 123 -23.82 18.88 -17.05
C LYS A 123 -22.86 19.98 -16.57
N ASN A 124 -23.04 20.46 -15.33
CA ASN A 124 -22.19 21.48 -14.73
C ASN A 124 -20.77 20.98 -14.46
N THR A 125 -20.63 19.74 -14.00
CA THR A 125 -19.34 19.09 -13.77
C THR A 125 -18.62 18.86 -15.08
N LEU A 126 -19.31 18.39 -16.13
CA LEU A 126 -18.72 18.26 -17.46
C LEU A 126 -18.25 19.62 -18.02
N HIS A 127 -19.08 20.65 -17.89
CA HIS A 127 -18.72 22.00 -18.32
C HIS A 127 -17.48 22.52 -17.57
N ARG A 128 -17.46 22.39 -16.23
CA ARG A 128 -16.30 22.82 -15.41
C ARG A 128 -15.06 21.99 -15.70
N LEU A 129 -15.20 20.70 -15.89
CA LEU A 129 -14.12 19.79 -16.24
C LEU A 129 -13.49 20.21 -17.57
N ARG A 130 -14.29 20.55 -18.58
CA ARG A 130 -13.77 21.06 -19.86
C ARG A 130 -13.11 22.43 -19.73
N TRP A 131 -13.83 23.41 -19.21
CA TRP A 131 -13.42 24.82 -19.31
C TRP A 131 -12.52 25.27 -18.14
N ILE A 132 -12.94 24.98 -16.91
CA ILE A 132 -12.24 25.47 -15.71
C ILE A 132 -10.91 24.74 -15.49
N VAL A 133 -10.83 23.45 -15.84
CA VAL A 133 -9.55 22.72 -15.76
C VAL A 133 -8.59 23.16 -16.87
N ALA A 134 -9.08 23.41 -18.09
CA ALA A 134 -8.26 23.95 -19.19
C ALA A 134 -7.63 25.30 -18.82
N ASP A 135 -8.44 26.22 -18.29
CA ASP A 135 -7.99 27.52 -17.76
C ASP A 135 -6.95 27.34 -16.65
N PHE A 136 -7.25 26.47 -15.68
CA PHE A 136 -6.36 26.21 -14.56
C PHE A 136 -4.98 25.68 -15.00
N ILE A 137 -4.93 24.70 -15.90
CA ILE A 137 -3.63 24.18 -16.37
C ILE A 137 -2.91 25.16 -17.30
N SER A 138 -3.64 25.97 -18.08
CA SER A 138 -3.03 27.07 -18.86
C SER A 138 -2.24 28.01 -17.97
N ALA A 139 -2.80 28.38 -16.81
CA ALA A 139 -2.15 29.24 -15.83
C ALA A 139 -1.03 28.57 -15.02
N LYS A 140 -0.96 27.23 -15.00
CA LYS A 140 0.07 26.48 -14.26
C LYS A 140 1.29 26.11 -15.09
N THR A 141 1.11 25.97 -16.39
CA THR A 141 2.18 25.58 -17.32
C THR A 141 2.22 26.55 -18.50
N HIS A 142 1.48 26.27 -19.58
CA HIS A 142 1.48 27.06 -20.80
C HIS A 142 0.07 27.10 -21.43
N PRO A 143 -0.37 28.22 -22.04
CA PRO A 143 -1.70 28.32 -22.68
C PRO A 143 -2.03 27.22 -23.69
N TYR A 144 -1.08 26.83 -24.54
CA TYR A 144 -1.26 25.72 -25.49
C TYR A 144 -1.60 24.38 -24.82
N VAL A 145 -1.13 24.13 -23.60
CA VAL A 145 -1.45 22.90 -22.86
C VAL A 145 -2.93 22.86 -22.49
N GLY A 146 -3.48 23.97 -22.00
CA GLY A 146 -4.91 24.04 -21.70
C GLY A 146 -5.79 24.00 -22.96
N MET A 147 -5.36 24.65 -24.04
CA MET A 147 -6.04 24.55 -25.33
C MET A 147 -6.07 23.10 -25.85
N PHE A 148 -4.94 22.38 -25.78
CA PHE A 148 -4.86 20.99 -26.19
C PHE A 148 -5.77 20.07 -25.35
N TYR A 149 -5.79 20.25 -24.02
CA TYR A 149 -6.71 19.54 -23.14
C TYR A 149 -8.17 19.80 -23.52
N TRP A 150 -8.53 21.07 -23.74
CA TRP A 150 -9.89 21.46 -24.11
C TRP A 150 -10.35 20.81 -25.42
N GLN A 151 -9.47 20.77 -26.45
CA GLN A 151 -9.75 20.12 -27.73
C GLN A 151 -9.90 18.60 -27.60
N THR A 152 -9.10 17.99 -26.72
CA THR A 152 -9.11 16.54 -26.47
C THR A 152 -10.39 16.11 -25.75
N PHE A 153 -11.06 17.03 -25.04
CA PHE A 153 -12.26 16.73 -24.26
C PHE A 153 -13.43 16.22 -25.13
N ASP A 154 -13.59 16.71 -26.36
CA ASP A 154 -14.64 16.23 -27.27
C ASP A 154 -14.41 14.76 -27.66
N LYS A 155 -13.16 14.42 -28.00
CA LYS A 155 -12.76 13.02 -28.27
C LYS A 155 -13.01 12.12 -27.07
N LEU A 156 -12.81 12.62 -25.85
CA LEU A 156 -13.06 11.88 -24.62
C LEU A 156 -14.55 11.57 -24.41
N LEU A 157 -15.46 12.49 -24.74
CA LEU A 157 -16.91 12.24 -24.58
C LEU A 157 -17.41 11.10 -25.49
N GLU A 158 -16.78 10.96 -26.66
CA GLU A 158 -17.08 9.91 -27.64
C GLU A 158 -16.24 8.64 -27.45
N TYR A 159 -15.25 8.67 -26.55
CA TYR A 159 -14.32 7.58 -26.37
C TYR A 159 -15.01 6.29 -25.90
N ARG A 160 -14.60 5.16 -26.47
CA ARG A 160 -14.99 3.81 -26.07
C ARG A 160 -13.73 2.95 -26.00
N PRO A 161 -13.48 2.23 -24.88
CA PRO A 161 -12.35 1.31 -24.79
C PRO A 161 -12.41 0.23 -25.85
N LYS A 162 -11.25 -0.10 -26.45
CA LYS A 162 -11.11 -1.13 -27.48
C LYS A 162 -10.00 -2.12 -27.08
N PRO A 163 -10.24 -2.98 -26.07
CA PRO A 163 -9.27 -4.02 -25.70
C PRO A 163 -8.98 -4.94 -26.88
N LYS A 164 -7.71 -5.18 -27.15
CA LYS A 164 -7.22 -6.03 -28.25
C LYS A 164 -7.11 -7.50 -27.87
N THR A 165 -7.00 -7.78 -26.57
CA THR A 165 -6.80 -9.12 -26.04
C THR A 165 -7.75 -9.39 -24.88
N VAL A 166 -7.99 -10.67 -24.59
CA VAL A 166 -8.74 -11.08 -23.39
C VAL A 166 -8.07 -10.52 -22.14
N GLU A 167 -6.74 -10.55 -22.08
CA GLU A 167 -5.96 -10.01 -20.97
C GLU A 167 -6.27 -8.52 -20.74
N GLU A 168 -6.24 -7.70 -21.80
CA GLU A 168 -6.60 -6.28 -21.70
C GLU A 168 -8.04 -6.11 -21.21
N ALA A 169 -8.99 -6.92 -21.68
CA ALA A 169 -10.37 -6.87 -21.21
C ALA A 169 -10.50 -7.21 -19.71
N LEU A 170 -9.69 -8.17 -19.21
CA LEU A 170 -9.64 -8.49 -17.78
C LEU A 170 -9.02 -7.34 -16.96
N GLU A 171 -8.09 -6.56 -17.51
CA GLU A 171 -7.57 -5.37 -16.82
C GLU A 171 -8.67 -4.35 -16.57
N TRP A 172 -9.59 -4.17 -17.52
CA TRP A 172 -10.76 -3.30 -17.35
C TRP A 172 -11.74 -3.84 -16.31
N LYS A 173 -11.96 -5.15 -16.29
CA LYS A 173 -12.86 -5.81 -15.31
C LYS A 173 -12.30 -5.74 -13.88
N TYR A 174 -11.03 -6.07 -13.70
CA TYR A 174 -10.44 -6.18 -12.36
C TYR A 174 -9.65 -4.95 -11.93
N LEU A 175 -9.46 -3.96 -12.81
CA LEU A 175 -8.65 -2.77 -12.54
C LEU A 175 -7.25 -3.15 -12.03
N LEU A 176 -6.66 -4.20 -12.58
CA LEU A 176 -5.33 -4.75 -12.24
C LEU A 176 -4.56 -4.99 -13.53
N PRO A 177 -3.22 -4.95 -13.54
CA PRO A 177 -2.45 -5.27 -14.73
C PRO A 177 -2.56 -6.76 -15.07
N ALA A 178 -2.53 -7.07 -16.37
CA ALA A 178 -2.68 -8.43 -16.89
C ALA A 178 -1.70 -9.42 -16.25
N TRP A 179 -0.44 -9.01 -16.07
CA TRP A 179 0.58 -9.87 -15.45
C TRP A 179 0.20 -10.30 -14.03
N LEU A 180 -0.35 -9.40 -13.21
CA LEU A 180 -0.74 -9.72 -11.83
C LEU A 180 -1.97 -10.62 -11.81
N ILE A 181 -2.93 -10.39 -12.72
CA ILE A 181 -4.12 -11.25 -12.88
C ILE A 181 -3.67 -12.69 -13.19
N ARG A 182 -2.78 -12.86 -14.18
CA ARG A 182 -2.25 -14.17 -14.56
C ARG A 182 -1.51 -14.85 -13.41
N ARG A 183 -0.62 -14.13 -12.73
CA ARG A 183 0.17 -14.64 -11.59
C ARG A 183 -0.74 -15.12 -10.46
N MET A 184 -1.75 -14.33 -10.09
CA MET A 184 -2.67 -14.70 -9.00
C MET A 184 -3.59 -15.85 -9.38
N ARG A 185 -4.07 -15.93 -10.62
CA ARG A 185 -4.82 -17.09 -11.13
C ARG A 185 -3.98 -18.36 -11.11
N SER A 186 -2.71 -18.28 -11.49
CA SER A 186 -1.79 -19.43 -11.41
C SER A 186 -1.54 -19.89 -9.97
N LEU A 187 -1.56 -18.97 -9.00
CA LEU A 187 -1.25 -19.26 -7.60
C LEU A 187 -2.47 -19.78 -6.81
N LEU A 188 -3.64 -19.17 -7.03
CA LEU A 188 -4.85 -19.42 -6.24
C LEU A 188 -5.91 -20.23 -6.98
N GLY A 189 -5.78 -20.41 -8.29
CA GLY A 189 -6.86 -20.88 -9.15
C GLY A 189 -7.86 -19.78 -9.49
N GLU A 190 -8.79 -20.07 -10.40
CA GLU A 190 -9.72 -19.07 -10.94
C GLU A 190 -10.65 -18.52 -9.87
N GLU A 191 -11.40 -19.37 -9.16
CA GLU A 191 -12.43 -18.95 -8.19
C GLU A 191 -11.87 -18.08 -7.04
N GLU A 192 -10.76 -18.51 -6.43
CA GLU A 192 -10.15 -17.76 -5.32
C GLU A 192 -9.50 -16.45 -5.80
N SER A 193 -8.98 -16.41 -7.03
CA SER A 193 -8.43 -15.19 -7.60
C SER A 193 -9.50 -14.11 -7.82
N GLU A 194 -10.72 -14.48 -8.20
CA GLU A 194 -11.84 -13.53 -8.34
C GLU A 194 -12.13 -12.81 -7.02
N LYS A 195 -12.21 -13.57 -5.92
CA LYS A 195 -12.44 -13.03 -4.56
C LYS A 195 -11.30 -12.10 -4.15
N LEU A 196 -10.05 -12.46 -4.47
CA LEU A 196 -8.88 -11.61 -4.25
C LEU A 196 -8.98 -10.29 -5.02
N PHE A 197 -9.30 -10.34 -6.32
CA PHE A 197 -9.40 -9.14 -7.16
C PHE A 197 -10.50 -8.19 -6.67
N GLU A 198 -11.64 -8.74 -6.23
CA GLU A 198 -12.71 -7.97 -5.61
C GLU A 198 -12.20 -7.28 -4.33
N ALA A 199 -11.53 -8.02 -3.44
CA ALA A 199 -10.97 -7.47 -2.21
C ALA A 199 -9.92 -6.37 -2.46
N LEU A 200 -9.07 -6.54 -3.48
CA LEU A 200 -8.07 -5.54 -3.87
C LEU A 200 -8.68 -4.24 -4.44
N ASN A 201 -9.95 -4.27 -4.84
CA ASN A 201 -10.69 -3.11 -5.33
C ASN A 201 -11.58 -2.45 -4.28
N LYS A 202 -11.79 -3.11 -3.14
CA LYS A 202 -12.51 -2.54 -1.99
C LYS A 202 -11.63 -1.56 -1.23
N ARG A 203 -12.23 -0.48 -0.74
CA ARG A 203 -11.55 0.49 0.10
C ARG A 203 -11.35 -0.12 1.49
N PRO A 204 -10.11 -0.25 1.99
CA PRO A 204 -9.89 -0.83 3.30
C PRO A 204 -10.31 0.13 4.42
N LEU A 205 -10.67 -0.44 5.57
CA LEU A 205 -10.83 0.29 6.82
C LEU A 205 -9.49 0.93 7.23
N ILE A 206 -9.56 2.01 8.01
CA ILE A 206 -8.37 2.53 8.68
C ILE A 206 -8.02 1.54 9.80
N SER A 207 -6.79 1.01 9.78
CA SER A 207 -6.25 0.13 10.81
C SER A 207 -5.22 0.87 11.68
N ILE A 208 -5.41 0.81 13.00
CA ILE A 208 -4.49 1.38 14.00
C ILE A 208 -4.09 0.31 15.02
N ARG A 209 -2.85 0.41 15.52
CA ARG A 209 -2.37 -0.35 16.68
C ARG A 209 -2.36 0.55 17.91
N VAL A 210 -3.01 0.10 18.97
CA VAL A 210 -3.00 0.74 20.29
C VAL A 210 -1.63 0.58 20.94
N ASN A 211 -1.11 1.67 21.51
CA ASN A 211 0.16 1.68 22.24
C ASN A 211 -0.06 1.22 23.69
N THR A 212 0.23 -0.05 23.96
CA THR A 212 -0.03 -0.65 25.27
C THR A 212 0.89 -0.13 26.39
N LEU A 213 1.93 0.64 26.06
CA LEU A 213 2.74 1.36 27.05
C LEU A 213 2.04 2.59 27.64
N LYS A 214 0.96 3.08 27.01
CA LYS A 214 0.34 4.37 27.36
C LYS A 214 -1.15 4.33 27.64
N THR A 215 -1.86 3.32 27.16
CA THR A 215 -3.33 3.27 27.19
C THR A 215 -3.79 1.83 26.99
N THR A 216 -5.09 1.57 27.15
CA THR A 216 -5.71 0.28 26.83
C THR A 216 -6.51 0.32 25.52
N VAL A 217 -6.89 -0.84 25.00
CA VAL A 217 -7.70 -0.95 23.78
C VAL A 217 -9.11 -0.41 24.03
N GLU A 218 -9.65 -0.66 25.21
CA GLU A 218 -10.98 -0.24 25.66
C GLU A 218 -11.08 1.29 25.67
N GLU A 219 -10.08 1.97 26.24
CA GLU A 219 -10.03 3.44 26.28
C GLU A 219 -10.01 4.06 24.87
N VAL A 220 -9.24 3.49 23.94
CA VAL A 220 -9.18 3.95 22.55
C VAL A 220 -10.51 3.72 21.83
N VAL A 221 -11.14 2.56 22.05
CA VAL A 221 -12.44 2.21 21.46
C VAL A 221 -13.54 3.15 21.94
N GLU A 222 -13.60 3.44 23.24
CA GLU A 222 -14.58 4.37 23.80
C GLU A 222 -14.43 5.78 23.22
N GLU A 223 -13.19 6.28 23.13
CA GLU A 223 -12.94 7.61 22.61
C GLU A 223 -13.28 7.71 21.11
N LEU A 224 -12.94 6.69 20.32
CA LEU A 224 -13.36 6.63 18.92
C LEU A 224 -14.89 6.62 18.76
N LYS A 225 -15.61 5.91 19.65
CA LYS A 225 -17.08 5.94 19.68
C LYS A 225 -17.62 7.34 20.02
N ARG A 226 -17.00 8.05 20.98
CA ARG A 226 -17.34 9.46 21.29
C ARG A 226 -17.10 10.39 20.10
N GLU A 227 -16.09 10.11 19.28
CA GLU A 227 -15.81 10.80 18.00
C GLU A 227 -16.75 10.37 16.85
N GLY A 228 -17.79 9.57 17.12
CA GLY A 228 -18.78 9.12 16.15
C GLY A 228 -18.27 8.02 15.20
N LYS A 229 -17.24 7.28 15.60
CA LYS A 229 -16.74 6.12 14.86
C LYS A 229 -17.37 4.82 15.35
N ASN A 230 -17.37 3.83 14.46
CA ASN A 230 -17.75 2.45 14.76
C ASN A 230 -16.48 1.57 14.76
N PRO A 231 -15.66 1.62 15.83
CA PRO A 231 -14.43 0.83 15.91
C PRO A 231 -14.71 -0.66 16.08
N ILE A 232 -13.92 -1.47 15.39
CA ILE A 232 -13.94 -2.93 15.43
C ILE A 232 -12.57 -3.39 15.94
N VAL A 233 -12.55 -4.10 17.07
CA VAL A 233 -11.32 -4.71 17.59
C VAL A 233 -11.03 -5.98 16.79
N SER A 234 -9.78 -6.17 16.38
CA SER A 234 -9.38 -7.38 15.66
C SER A 234 -9.43 -8.61 16.58
N THR A 235 -10.04 -9.69 16.08
CA THR A 235 -10.05 -10.99 16.77
C THR A 235 -8.73 -11.75 16.63
N ARG A 236 -7.87 -11.37 15.67
CA ARG A 236 -6.57 -12.00 15.41
C ARG A 236 -5.43 -11.33 16.17
N VAL A 237 -5.47 -10.00 16.27
CA VAL A 237 -4.47 -9.19 16.95
C VAL A 237 -5.19 -8.18 17.86
N PRO A 238 -5.44 -8.52 19.14
CA PRO A 238 -6.34 -7.73 20.00
C PRO A 238 -5.95 -6.27 20.24
N VAL A 239 -4.70 -5.88 19.96
CA VAL A 239 -4.24 -4.47 20.02
C VAL A 239 -4.55 -3.66 18.76
N ILE A 240 -5.17 -4.28 17.75
CA ILE A 240 -5.56 -3.62 16.49
C ILE A 240 -7.03 -3.22 16.54
N VAL A 241 -7.29 -1.98 16.15
CA VAL A 241 -8.64 -1.42 16.00
C VAL A 241 -8.80 -0.92 14.57
N LYS A 242 -9.92 -1.30 13.93
CA LYS A 242 -10.28 -0.89 12.56
C LYS A 242 -11.53 -0.02 12.58
N PHE A 243 -11.60 1.00 11.72
CA PHE A 243 -12.80 1.85 11.60
C PHE A 243 -12.87 2.56 10.25
N GLU A 244 -14.06 3.05 9.89
CA GLU A 244 -14.26 3.79 8.65
C GLU A 244 -13.71 5.23 8.70
N GLY A 245 -13.01 5.60 7.63
CA GLY A 245 -12.60 6.97 7.39
C GLY A 245 -13.74 7.87 6.90
N PRO A 246 -13.49 9.19 6.72
CA PRO A 246 -12.22 9.87 6.96
C PRO A 246 -11.91 10.06 8.45
N TYR A 247 -10.64 10.27 8.79
CA TYR A 247 -10.19 10.57 10.14
C TYR A 247 -9.03 11.55 10.10
N ASP A 248 -9.13 12.63 10.88
CA ASP A 248 -8.08 13.64 10.95
C ASP A 248 -7.12 13.33 12.11
N PHE A 249 -6.01 12.66 11.76
CA PHE A 249 -4.98 12.30 12.73
C PHE A 249 -4.28 13.52 13.35
N ASP A 250 -4.23 14.68 12.69
CA ASP A 250 -3.55 15.86 13.27
C ASP A 250 -4.38 16.47 14.41
N ARG A 251 -5.71 16.40 14.31
CA ARG A 251 -6.64 16.89 15.34
C ARG A 251 -6.85 15.88 16.46
N SER A 252 -6.72 14.58 16.17
CA SER A 252 -6.87 13.49 17.14
C SER A 252 -5.96 13.67 18.35
N ARG A 253 -6.56 13.78 19.55
CA ARG A 253 -5.84 13.82 20.82
C ARG A 253 -5.06 12.52 21.06
N LEU A 254 -5.73 11.39 20.85
CA LEU A 254 -5.14 10.05 20.98
C LEU A 254 -3.87 9.90 20.13
N TYR A 255 -3.92 10.34 18.87
CA TYR A 255 -2.77 10.27 17.98
C TYR A 255 -1.62 11.14 18.47
N ARG A 256 -1.89 12.41 18.83
CA ARG A 256 -0.88 13.37 19.31
C ARG A 256 -0.19 12.92 20.59
N GLU A 257 -0.93 12.31 21.51
CA GLU A 257 -0.40 11.75 22.77
C GLU A 257 0.36 10.42 22.57
N GLY A 258 0.32 9.87 21.35
CA GLY A 258 1.00 8.61 21.00
C GLY A 258 0.31 7.37 21.57
N LYS A 259 -1.01 7.45 21.79
CA LYS A 259 -1.85 6.35 22.27
C LYS A 259 -2.12 5.28 21.21
N PHE A 260 -1.93 5.61 19.94
CA PHE A 260 -1.92 4.64 18.85
C PHE A 260 -1.00 5.05 17.69
N VAL A 261 -0.75 4.12 16.77
CA VAL A 261 -0.09 4.35 15.49
C VAL A 261 -0.86 3.68 14.37
N ILE A 262 -0.80 4.22 13.15
CA ILE A 262 -1.42 3.60 11.97
C ILE A 262 -0.57 2.38 11.60
N GLN A 263 -1.17 1.20 11.64
CA GLN A 263 -0.51 -0.05 11.26
C GLN A 263 -1.56 -1.08 10.88
N GLU A 264 -1.30 -1.86 9.84
CA GLU A 264 -2.15 -2.98 9.42
C GLU A 264 -2.03 -4.17 10.38
N GLU A 265 -3.12 -4.89 10.56
CA GLU A 265 -3.21 -6.09 11.41
C GLU A 265 -2.12 -7.11 11.07
N ALA A 266 -1.94 -7.40 9.79
CA ALA A 266 -0.91 -8.34 9.32
C ALA A 266 0.51 -7.87 9.69
N SER A 267 0.78 -6.57 9.59
CA SER A 267 2.07 -6.03 10.02
C SER A 267 2.27 -6.07 11.54
N ALA A 268 1.20 -5.93 12.33
CA ALA A 268 1.28 -6.03 13.78
C ALA A 268 1.53 -7.47 14.24
N ALA A 269 0.92 -8.45 13.58
CA ALA A 269 1.13 -9.87 13.85
C ALA A 269 2.61 -10.27 13.74
N ALA A 270 3.37 -9.65 12.84
CA ALA A 270 4.80 -9.94 12.66
C ALA A 270 5.60 -9.79 13.98
N SER A 271 5.40 -8.69 14.70
CA SER A 271 6.14 -8.46 15.96
C SER A 271 5.71 -9.45 17.06
N ILE A 272 4.45 -9.89 17.06
CA ILE A 272 3.95 -10.91 17.99
C ILE A 272 4.56 -12.28 17.65
N ILE A 273 4.63 -12.65 16.37
CA ILE A 273 5.25 -13.90 15.90
C ILE A 273 6.75 -13.95 16.22
N LEU A 274 7.44 -12.82 16.08
CA LEU A 274 8.86 -12.71 16.46
C LEU A 274 9.07 -12.98 17.96
N ASP A 275 8.07 -12.68 18.77
CA ASP A 275 8.03 -12.88 20.21
C ASP A 275 9.27 -12.33 20.96
N PRO A 276 9.55 -11.02 20.84
CA PRO A 276 10.64 -10.39 21.58
C PRO A 276 10.26 -10.26 23.06
N LYS A 277 11.21 -10.56 23.95
CA LYS A 277 11.01 -10.48 25.41
C LYS A 277 11.74 -9.27 26.00
N PRO A 278 11.25 -8.70 27.12
CA PRO A 278 11.99 -7.68 27.87
C PRO A 278 13.43 -8.12 28.15
N GLY A 279 14.39 -7.21 27.93
CA GLY A 279 15.82 -7.44 28.17
C GLY A 279 16.59 -8.00 26.98
N MET A 280 15.91 -8.52 25.94
CA MET A 280 16.56 -9.01 24.73
C MET A 280 17.24 -7.90 23.91
N THR A 281 18.19 -8.31 23.08
CA THR A 281 18.72 -7.51 21.96
C THR A 281 18.01 -7.91 20.67
N VAL A 282 17.31 -6.97 20.06
CA VAL A 282 16.56 -7.16 18.81
C VAL A 282 17.15 -6.29 17.71
N VAL A 283 17.23 -6.81 16.49
CA VAL A 283 17.62 -6.04 15.31
C VAL A 283 16.45 -5.98 14.33
N ASP A 284 16.12 -4.78 13.85
CA ASP A 284 15.14 -4.53 12.80
C ASP A 284 15.87 -3.94 11.58
N LEU A 285 15.99 -4.72 10.51
CA LEU A 285 16.87 -4.42 9.37
C LEU A 285 16.25 -3.52 8.29
N ALA A 286 14.95 -3.24 8.37
CA ALA A 286 14.25 -2.37 7.43
C ALA A 286 13.18 -1.58 8.19
N ALA A 287 13.63 -0.88 9.22
CA ALA A 287 12.82 -0.47 10.35
C ALA A 287 11.85 0.66 10.02
N ALA A 288 12.23 1.61 9.17
CA ALA A 288 11.42 2.80 8.96
C ALA A 288 10.14 2.46 8.18
N PRO A 289 8.99 3.10 8.41
CA PRO A 289 8.77 4.25 9.28
C PRO A 289 8.62 3.91 10.77
N GLY A 290 8.92 2.69 11.23
CA GLY A 290 9.02 2.34 12.65
C GLY A 290 7.77 1.69 13.24
N GLY A 291 6.83 1.24 12.41
CA GLY A 291 5.61 0.58 12.88
C GLY A 291 5.91 -0.72 13.63
N LYS A 292 6.71 -1.62 13.05
CA LYS A 292 7.08 -2.89 13.69
C LYS A 292 8.12 -2.69 14.81
N THR A 293 9.10 -1.81 14.60
CA THR A 293 10.09 -1.42 15.62
C THR A 293 9.42 -0.91 16.90
N SER A 294 8.41 -0.04 16.76
CA SER A 294 7.66 0.46 17.93
C SER A 294 6.86 -0.64 18.62
N HIS A 295 6.29 -1.58 17.87
CA HIS A 295 5.57 -2.71 18.45
C HIS A 295 6.49 -3.65 19.21
N ILE A 296 7.69 -3.92 18.67
CA ILE A 296 8.73 -4.69 19.36
C ILE A 296 9.07 -4.03 20.70
N ALA A 297 9.21 -2.69 20.73
CA ALA A 297 9.45 -1.97 21.98
C ALA A 297 8.30 -2.10 22.99
N GLU A 298 7.05 -2.06 22.53
CA GLU A 298 5.87 -2.31 23.38
C GLU A 298 5.90 -3.72 23.99
N LEU A 299 6.15 -4.76 23.17
CA LEU A 299 6.23 -6.16 23.61
C LEU A 299 7.38 -6.40 24.59
N MET A 300 8.50 -5.69 24.40
CA MET A 300 9.65 -5.69 25.31
C MET A 300 9.43 -4.82 26.56
N LYS A 301 8.24 -4.23 26.75
CA LYS A 301 7.91 -3.32 27.85
C LYS A 301 8.92 -2.18 28.00
N ASN A 302 9.43 -1.70 26.87
CA ASN A 302 10.49 -0.68 26.78
C ASN A 302 11.74 -1.02 27.63
N HIS A 303 12.10 -2.31 27.73
CA HIS A 303 13.30 -2.80 28.41
C HIS A 303 14.13 -3.72 27.49
N GLY A 304 15.45 -3.50 27.41
CA GLY A 304 16.35 -4.20 26.48
C GLY A 304 16.96 -3.24 25.45
N ARG A 305 17.24 -3.75 24.24
CA ARG A 305 17.83 -2.94 23.17
C ARG A 305 17.29 -3.31 21.79
N ILE A 306 16.98 -2.30 20.99
CA ILE A 306 16.58 -2.46 19.59
C ILE A 306 17.55 -1.69 18.70
N TYR A 307 18.16 -2.35 17.73
CA TYR A 307 18.93 -1.71 16.67
C TYR A 307 18.09 -1.63 15.40
N ALA A 308 17.79 -0.42 14.93
CA ALA A 308 16.91 -0.16 13.80
C ALA A 308 17.69 0.42 12.62
N PHE A 309 17.75 -0.31 11.50
CA PHE A 309 18.43 0.13 10.27
C PHE A 309 17.42 0.56 9.23
N ASP A 310 17.74 1.64 8.50
CA ASP A 310 17.08 2.01 7.26
C ASP A 310 18.01 2.93 6.46
N ILE A 311 17.83 3.01 5.14
CA ILE A 311 18.61 3.89 4.26
C ILE A 311 17.88 5.21 3.95
N ASP A 312 16.56 5.24 4.11
CA ASP A 312 15.74 6.37 3.71
C ASP A 312 15.64 7.39 4.86
N ARG A 313 16.38 8.49 4.71
CA ARG A 313 16.42 9.60 5.67
C ARG A 313 15.04 10.19 5.98
N VAL A 314 14.14 10.26 4.99
CA VAL A 314 12.79 10.80 5.17
C VAL A 314 11.93 9.84 6.00
N ARG A 315 11.99 8.53 5.72
CA ARG A 315 11.30 7.51 6.53
C ARG A 315 11.89 7.43 7.93
N ILE A 316 13.21 7.57 8.10
CA ILE A 316 13.85 7.64 9.43
C ILE A 316 13.35 8.83 10.23
N LYS A 317 13.20 10.01 9.61
CA LYS A 317 12.59 11.17 10.28
C LYS A 317 11.19 10.83 10.79
N ARG A 318 10.38 10.11 10.00
CA ARG A 318 9.06 9.62 10.43
C ARG A 318 9.15 8.64 11.60
N MET A 319 10.10 7.71 11.56
CA MET A 319 10.35 6.77 12.65
C MET A 319 10.73 7.49 13.95
N ARG A 320 11.66 8.47 13.91
CA ARG A 320 12.02 9.28 15.09
C ARG A 320 10.80 9.98 15.69
N MET A 321 9.91 10.53 14.84
CA MET A 321 8.68 11.16 15.31
C MET A 321 7.73 10.16 15.97
N ILE A 322 7.54 8.97 15.37
CA ILE A 322 6.69 7.91 15.93
C ILE A 322 7.24 7.44 17.28
N LEU A 323 8.53 7.09 17.36
CA LEU A 323 9.16 6.59 18.58
C LEU A 323 9.07 7.62 19.72
N ARG A 324 9.42 8.88 19.46
CA ARG A 324 9.31 9.97 20.45
C ARG A 324 7.88 10.15 20.92
N ARG A 325 6.92 10.21 20.00
CA ARG A 325 5.50 10.38 20.34
C ARG A 325 4.97 9.22 21.16
N MET A 326 5.39 7.99 20.85
CA MET A 326 4.97 6.79 21.55
C MET A 326 5.70 6.56 22.88
N GLY A 327 6.72 7.36 23.21
CA GLY A 327 7.47 7.27 24.47
C GLY A 327 8.50 6.13 24.49
N ILE A 328 8.98 5.70 23.33
CA ILE A 328 9.92 4.58 23.21
C ILE A 328 11.36 5.08 23.36
N THR A 329 12.16 4.41 24.20
CA THR A 329 13.52 4.86 24.57
C THR A 329 14.61 3.83 24.28
N ILE A 330 14.27 2.57 23.98
CA ILE A 330 15.25 1.47 23.81
C ILE A 330 15.77 1.29 22.38
N VAL A 331 15.42 2.19 21.45
CA VAL A 331 15.76 2.07 20.02
C VAL A 331 16.96 2.94 19.66
N ARG A 332 18.01 2.31 19.11
CA ARG A 332 19.14 2.99 18.46
C ARG A 332 19.00 2.88 16.94
N ILE A 333 18.90 4.04 16.27
CA ILE A 333 18.68 4.11 14.82
C ILE A 333 20.01 4.26 14.08
N PHE A 334 20.17 3.50 13.00
CA PHE A 334 21.28 3.59 12.04
C PHE A 334 20.73 3.98 10.66
N GLU A 335 21.19 5.12 10.14
CA GLU A 335 20.97 5.55 8.76
C GLU A 335 22.06 4.93 7.86
N LYS A 336 21.93 3.64 7.62
CA LYS A 336 22.94 2.79 6.96
C LYS A 336 22.25 1.65 6.22
N ASP A 337 22.95 1.11 5.23
CA ASP A 337 22.52 -0.12 4.58
C ASP A 337 22.54 -1.28 5.59
N ALA A 338 21.42 -2.00 5.68
CA ALA A 338 21.29 -3.12 6.60
C ALA A 338 22.19 -4.31 6.25
N ARG A 339 22.69 -4.42 5.01
CA ARG A 339 23.71 -5.40 4.63
C ARG A 339 25.03 -5.17 5.40
N GLU A 340 25.28 -3.94 5.87
CA GLU A 340 26.44 -3.61 6.69
C GLU A 340 26.24 -3.89 8.18
N ALA A 341 25.03 -4.27 8.63
CA ALA A 341 24.72 -4.43 10.05
C ALA A 341 25.64 -5.43 10.78
N PRO A 342 26.00 -6.62 10.22
CA PRO A 342 26.97 -7.52 10.86
C PRO A 342 28.34 -6.88 11.08
N ARG A 343 28.80 -6.03 10.14
CA ARG A 343 30.07 -5.30 10.27
C ARG A 343 29.99 -4.21 11.35
N ILE A 344 28.84 -3.56 11.47
CA ILE A 344 28.63 -2.43 12.39
C ILE A 344 28.38 -2.90 13.83
N LEU A 345 27.60 -3.97 14.01
CA LEU A 345 27.18 -4.46 15.32
C LEU A 345 27.99 -5.65 15.83
N GLY A 346 28.70 -6.35 14.94
CA GLY A 346 29.24 -7.68 15.20
C GLY A 346 28.27 -8.79 14.77
N GLU A 347 28.79 -10.02 14.67
CA GLU A 347 28.01 -11.21 14.36
C GLU A 347 27.45 -11.86 15.64
N GLU A 348 26.34 -12.59 15.51
CA GLU A 348 25.70 -13.35 16.59
C GLU A 348 25.39 -12.51 17.84
N ILE A 349 24.92 -11.28 17.65
CA ILE A 349 24.62 -10.35 18.74
C ILE A 349 23.12 -10.27 19.09
N ALA A 350 22.25 -10.77 18.23
CA ALA A 350 20.81 -10.57 18.34
C ALA A 350 20.07 -11.85 18.79
N ASP A 351 19.22 -11.71 19.81
CA ASP A 351 18.29 -12.77 20.24
C ASP A 351 17.13 -12.93 19.26
N ARG A 352 16.73 -11.81 18.63
CA ARG A 352 15.71 -11.72 17.60
C ARG A 352 16.15 -10.78 16.48
N VAL A 353 15.90 -11.19 15.24
CA VAL A 353 16.09 -10.34 14.06
C VAL A 353 14.78 -10.29 13.29
N LEU A 354 14.32 -9.08 12.97
CA LEU A 354 13.23 -8.83 12.05
C LEU A 354 13.80 -8.35 10.72
N LEU A 355 13.42 -9.03 9.65
CA LEU A 355 13.62 -8.57 8.29
C LEU A 355 12.25 -8.37 7.62
N ASP A 356 11.71 -7.15 7.75
CA ASP A 356 10.56 -6.67 6.98
C ASP A 356 11.05 -6.18 5.61
N ALA A 357 11.35 -7.13 4.73
CA ALA A 357 12.19 -6.87 3.58
C ALA A 357 11.55 -5.87 2.60
N PRO A 358 12.35 -5.00 1.95
CA PRO A 358 11.85 -4.19 0.84
C PRO A 358 11.30 -5.11 -0.25
N CYS A 359 10.07 -4.86 -0.68
CA CYS A 359 9.34 -5.74 -1.58
C CYS A 359 8.46 -4.96 -2.56
N THR A 360 7.89 -5.66 -3.54
CA THR A 360 6.97 -5.08 -4.54
C THR A 360 5.72 -4.45 -3.92
N SER A 361 5.40 -4.81 -2.67
CA SER A 361 4.23 -4.30 -1.94
C SER A 361 2.88 -4.63 -2.62
N THR A 362 2.84 -5.67 -3.45
CA THR A 362 1.65 -6.14 -4.18
C THR A 362 0.49 -6.52 -3.25
N GLY A 363 0.77 -6.94 -2.01
CA GLY A 363 -0.24 -7.21 -0.98
C GLY A 363 -0.91 -5.94 -0.41
N THR A 364 -0.37 -4.75 -0.69
CA THR A 364 -0.90 -3.47 -0.16
C THR A 364 -1.68 -2.66 -1.20
N ILE A 365 -1.95 -3.23 -2.37
CA ILE A 365 -2.59 -2.56 -3.51
C ILE A 365 -3.98 -2.00 -3.17
N ALA A 366 -4.75 -2.63 -2.28
CA ALA A 366 -6.04 -2.06 -1.84
C ALA A 366 -5.86 -0.70 -1.11
N LYS A 367 -4.78 -0.59 -0.32
CA LYS A 367 -4.46 0.59 0.48
C LYS A 367 -3.75 1.67 -0.33
N ASN A 368 -2.86 1.26 -1.23
CA ASN A 368 -2.10 2.11 -2.14
C ASN A 368 -2.43 1.72 -3.59
N PRO A 369 -3.60 2.12 -4.13
CA PRO A 369 -4.10 1.63 -5.41
C PRO A 369 -3.14 1.85 -6.57
N GLU A 370 -2.35 2.93 -6.53
CA GLU A 370 -1.42 3.25 -7.60
C GLU A 370 -0.20 2.30 -7.68
N LEU A 371 0.03 1.45 -6.66
CA LEU A 371 1.12 0.46 -6.72
C LEU A 371 0.88 -0.59 -7.80
N ARG A 372 -0.38 -0.96 -8.06
CA ARG A 372 -0.72 -2.02 -9.03
C ARG A 372 -0.24 -1.72 -10.44
N TRP A 373 -0.09 -0.45 -10.80
CA TRP A 373 0.34 -0.01 -12.14
C TRP A 373 1.83 0.37 -12.20
N ARG A 374 2.50 0.42 -11.05
CA ARG A 374 3.92 0.80 -10.96
C ARG A 374 4.84 -0.39 -10.82
N VAL A 375 4.37 -1.45 -10.18
CA VAL A 375 5.13 -2.71 -10.09
C VAL A 375 5.22 -3.30 -11.49
N ARG A 376 6.46 -3.50 -11.93
CA ARG A 376 6.82 -4.08 -13.21
C ARG A 376 7.45 -5.44 -12.98
N GLU A 377 7.10 -6.39 -13.83
CA GLU A 377 7.60 -7.77 -13.73
C GLU A 377 9.12 -7.80 -13.89
N GLU A 378 9.67 -6.94 -14.72
CA GLU A 378 11.11 -6.82 -15.01
C GLU A 378 11.94 -6.38 -13.80
N GLY A 379 11.34 -5.69 -12.82
CA GLY A 379 12.03 -5.23 -11.61
C GLY A 379 12.07 -6.27 -10.48
N LEU A 380 11.41 -7.41 -10.64
CA LEU A 380 11.25 -8.40 -9.58
C LEU A 380 12.57 -9.07 -9.20
N GLU A 381 13.43 -9.36 -10.18
CA GLU A 381 14.70 -10.06 -9.94
C GLU A 381 15.66 -9.25 -9.05
N GLU A 382 15.73 -7.94 -9.26
CA GLU A 382 16.56 -7.04 -8.45
C GLU A 382 16.08 -6.99 -7.00
N ILE A 383 14.76 -6.94 -6.79
CA ILE A 383 14.15 -6.95 -5.46
C ILE A 383 14.43 -8.29 -4.76
N VAL A 384 14.26 -9.41 -5.46
CA VAL A 384 14.56 -10.75 -4.93
C VAL A 384 16.03 -10.87 -4.55
N LYS A 385 16.94 -10.38 -5.40
CA LYS A 385 18.38 -10.37 -5.11
C LYS A 385 18.69 -9.57 -3.85
N LEU A 386 18.14 -8.36 -3.72
CA LEU A 386 18.31 -7.53 -2.53
C LEU A 386 17.79 -8.22 -1.26
N GLN A 387 16.60 -8.84 -1.33
CA GLN A 387 16.02 -9.59 -0.21
C GLN A 387 16.94 -10.73 0.26
N ARG A 388 17.56 -11.45 -0.69
CA ARG A 388 18.53 -12.51 -0.40
C ARG A 388 19.81 -11.99 0.25
N GLU A 389 20.37 -10.89 -0.25
CA GLU A 389 21.54 -10.25 0.37
C GLU A 389 21.24 -9.77 1.80
N MET A 390 20.05 -9.21 2.03
CA MET A 390 19.61 -8.82 3.37
C MET A 390 19.36 -10.03 4.28
N LEU A 391 18.85 -11.14 3.75
CA LEU A 391 18.70 -12.40 4.48
C LEU A 391 20.06 -12.96 4.93
N GLU A 392 21.11 -12.90 4.09
CA GLU A 392 22.47 -13.31 4.48
C GLU A 392 23.01 -12.43 5.62
N ALA A 393 22.81 -11.11 5.53
CA ALA A 393 23.18 -10.20 6.60
C ALA A 393 22.40 -10.49 7.90
N ALA A 394 21.10 -10.77 7.77
CA ALA A 394 20.26 -11.13 8.90
C ALA A 394 20.75 -12.42 9.59
N ALA A 395 21.09 -13.47 8.84
CA ALA A 395 21.58 -14.74 9.38
C ALA A 395 22.82 -14.57 10.26
N LYS A 396 23.77 -13.73 9.83
CA LYS A 396 25.01 -13.45 10.58
C LYS A 396 24.77 -12.79 11.93
N LEU A 397 23.68 -12.06 12.10
CA LEU A 397 23.35 -11.36 13.35
C LEU A 397 22.72 -12.27 14.40
N VAL A 398 22.08 -13.37 13.99
CA VAL A 398 21.31 -14.24 14.89
C VAL A 398 22.24 -15.07 15.75
N LYS A 399 22.06 -14.99 17.07
CA LYS A 399 22.72 -15.88 18.05
C LYS A 399 22.34 -17.35 17.82
N PRO A 400 23.18 -18.32 18.21
CA PRO A 400 22.70 -19.69 18.44
C PRO A 400 21.47 -19.69 19.35
N GLY A 401 20.41 -20.41 18.97
CA GLY A 401 19.10 -20.39 19.67
C GLY A 401 18.25 -19.11 19.42
N GLY A 402 18.80 -18.13 18.72
CA GLY A 402 18.09 -16.92 18.31
C GLY A 402 17.14 -17.17 17.13
N ARG A 403 16.27 -16.19 16.87
CA ARG A 403 15.28 -16.28 15.78
C ARG A 403 15.36 -15.13 14.79
N LEU A 404 15.10 -15.45 13.53
CA LEU A 404 14.94 -14.51 12.42
C LEU A 404 13.51 -14.63 11.89
N LEU A 405 12.76 -13.54 11.88
CA LEU A 405 11.50 -13.46 11.18
C LEU A 405 11.69 -12.70 9.86
N TYR A 406 11.49 -13.39 8.75
CA TYR A 406 11.38 -12.79 7.43
C TYR A 406 9.92 -12.51 7.10
N THR A 407 9.63 -11.29 6.64
CA THR A 407 8.29 -10.89 6.22
C THR A 407 8.33 -10.00 4.99
N THR A 408 7.29 -10.09 4.16
CA THR A 408 7.04 -9.13 3.09
C THR A 408 5.54 -8.79 3.03
N CYS A 409 5.21 -7.64 2.46
CA CYS A 409 3.84 -7.34 2.02
C CYS A 409 3.64 -7.62 0.52
N SER A 410 4.29 -8.66 0.00
CA SER A 410 4.12 -9.14 -1.38
C SER A 410 3.25 -10.38 -1.45
N LEU A 411 2.47 -10.50 -2.52
CA LEU A 411 1.72 -11.71 -2.86
C LEU A 411 2.57 -12.72 -3.66
N LEU A 412 3.71 -12.30 -4.21
CA LEU A 412 4.50 -13.06 -5.18
C LEU A 412 5.33 -14.17 -4.52
N PRO A 413 5.30 -15.42 -4.99
CA PRO A 413 6.11 -16.52 -4.45
C PRO A 413 7.63 -16.26 -4.50
N GLU A 414 8.09 -15.54 -5.52
CA GLU A 414 9.50 -15.29 -5.81
C GLU A 414 10.17 -14.46 -4.69
N GLU A 415 9.41 -13.54 -4.09
CA GLU A 415 9.84 -12.74 -2.94
C GLU A 415 9.64 -13.45 -1.60
N ASN A 416 8.92 -14.57 -1.59
CA ASN A 416 8.41 -15.22 -0.40
C ASN A 416 9.00 -16.62 -0.25
N GLU A 417 8.25 -17.67 -0.58
CA GLU A 417 8.65 -19.06 -0.36
C GLU A 417 9.95 -19.42 -1.08
N ASP A 418 10.18 -18.87 -2.28
CA ASP A 418 11.37 -19.18 -3.06
C ASP A 418 12.64 -18.61 -2.39
N ASN A 419 12.53 -17.43 -1.77
CA ASN A 419 13.61 -16.88 -0.96
C ASN A 419 13.89 -17.70 0.29
N ILE A 420 12.85 -18.22 0.95
CA ILE A 420 13.03 -19.08 2.13
C ILE A 420 13.61 -20.44 1.76
N LYS A 421 13.16 -21.05 0.65
CA LYS A 421 13.75 -22.29 0.11
C LYS A 421 15.23 -22.09 -0.24
N TRP A 422 15.55 -20.98 -0.92
CA TRP A 422 16.93 -20.61 -1.23
C TRP A 422 17.77 -20.45 0.05
N PHE A 423 17.23 -19.77 1.06
CA PHE A 423 17.90 -19.53 2.33
C PHE A 423 18.21 -20.83 3.06
N LEU A 424 17.21 -21.70 3.26
CA LEU A 424 17.36 -22.97 3.98
C LEU A 424 18.32 -23.93 3.28
N LYS A 425 18.46 -23.85 1.94
CA LYS A 425 19.44 -24.63 1.19
C LYS A 425 20.88 -24.20 1.48
N ARG A 426 21.11 -22.92 1.79
CA ARG A 426 22.45 -22.34 2.03
C ARG A 426 22.83 -22.29 3.51
N HIS A 427 21.85 -22.17 4.38
CA HIS A 427 22.02 -21.99 5.82
C HIS A 427 21.51 -23.21 6.59
N SER A 428 22.28 -24.30 6.56
CA SER A 428 21.93 -25.58 7.20
C SER A 428 21.84 -25.49 8.74
N GLU A 429 22.42 -24.44 9.32
CA GLU A 429 22.34 -24.10 10.74
C GLU A 429 20.98 -23.50 11.13
N PHE A 430 20.15 -23.11 10.15
CA PHE A 430 18.78 -22.66 10.41
C PHE A 430 17.77 -23.77 10.14
N LYS A 431 16.64 -23.69 10.85
CA LYS A 431 15.44 -24.49 10.58
C LYS A 431 14.22 -23.58 10.58
N LEU A 432 13.20 -23.99 9.84
CA LEU A 432 11.91 -23.31 9.87
C LEU A 432 11.16 -23.67 11.16
N VAL A 433 10.61 -22.66 11.82
CA VAL A 433 9.70 -22.82 12.97
C VAL A 433 8.27 -22.78 12.42
N PRO A 434 7.50 -23.88 12.50
CA PRO A 434 6.14 -23.92 11.94
C PRO A 434 5.23 -22.86 12.58
N LEU A 435 4.56 -22.09 11.72
CA LEU A 435 3.54 -21.12 12.11
C LEU A 435 2.15 -21.72 11.93
N ASN A 436 1.32 -21.64 12.97
CA ASN A 436 -0.05 -22.22 12.99
C ASN A 436 -1.16 -21.15 13.05
N GLY A 437 -0.82 -19.87 12.95
CA GLY A 437 -1.77 -18.77 13.07
C GLY A 437 -1.09 -17.43 13.30
N PRO A 438 -1.82 -16.30 13.16
CA PRO A 438 -3.29 -16.23 13.08
C PRO A 438 -3.87 -16.25 11.66
N TYR A 439 -3.06 -16.57 10.65
CA TYR A 439 -3.46 -16.61 9.24
C TYR A 439 -3.22 -17.99 8.61
N ASP A 440 -3.55 -18.12 7.33
CA ASP A 440 -3.47 -19.39 6.60
C ASP A 440 -2.01 -19.87 6.41
N PRO A 441 -1.75 -21.19 6.49
CA PRO A 441 -0.49 -21.74 6.05
C PRO A 441 -0.26 -21.44 4.56
N SER A 442 1.01 -21.25 4.17
CA SER A 442 1.34 -21.12 2.75
C SER A 442 1.08 -22.45 2.01
N PRO A 443 0.43 -22.42 0.83
CA PRO A 443 0.30 -23.61 -0.01
C PRO A 443 1.61 -24.04 -0.67
N LEU A 444 2.64 -23.19 -0.68
CA LEU A 444 3.89 -23.41 -1.42
C LEU A 444 5.07 -23.84 -0.55
N LEU A 445 5.01 -23.60 0.77
CA LEU A 445 6.03 -24.00 1.73
C LEU A 445 5.42 -24.19 3.12
N HIS A 446 5.25 -25.46 3.52
CA HIS A 446 4.72 -25.82 4.83
C HIS A 446 5.54 -25.19 5.98
N GLY A 447 4.87 -24.72 7.01
CA GLY A 447 5.47 -24.04 8.16
C GLY A 447 5.61 -22.52 7.99
N THR A 448 5.41 -21.99 6.78
CA THR A 448 5.25 -20.55 6.54
C THR A 448 3.78 -20.16 6.49
N MET A 449 3.49 -18.87 6.61
CA MET A 449 2.13 -18.36 6.73
C MET A 449 1.87 -17.19 5.78
N ARG A 450 0.63 -17.05 5.30
CA ARG A 450 0.16 -15.96 4.44
C ARG A 450 -1.11 -15.32 4.97
N ALA A 451 -1.12 -14.00 5.01
CA ALA A 451 -2.34 -13.21 5.10
C ALA A 451 -2.83 -12.86 3.69
N TRP A 452 -4.14 -12.96 3.48
CA TRP A 452 -4.82 -12.72 2.22
C TRP A 452 -5.94 -11.70 2.39
N PRO A 453 -6.03 -10.66 1.52
CA PRO A 453 -7.07 -9.64 1.64
C PRO A 453 -8.50 -10.19 1.67
N HIS A 454 -8.82 -11.12 0.78
CA HIS A 454 -10.18 -11.66 0.64
C HIS A 454 -10.59 -12.63 1.75
N ARG A 455 -9.62 -13.20 2.48
CA ARG A 455 -9.91 -14.16 3.57
C ARG A 455 -9.83 -13.54 4.96
N HIS A 456 -9.03 -12.49 5.11
CA HIS A 456 -8.62 -12.00 6.43
C HIS A 456 -8.90 -10.51 6.66
N ASP A 457 -9.40 -9.79 5.66
CA ASP A 457 -9.69 -8.35 5.75
C ASP A 457 -8.47 -7.53 6.23
N THR A 458 -7.31 -7.83 5.66
CA THR A 458 -6.02 -7.16 5.94
C THR A 458 -5.19 -7.12 4.66
N ILE A 459 -4.00 -6.52 4.69
CA ILE A 459 -3.10 -6.57 3.54
C ILE A 459 -2.60 -7.98 3.25
N GLY A 460 -2.26 -8.24 1.99
CA GLY A 460 -1.48 -9.40 1.60
C GLY A 460 -0.11 -9.39 2.28
N PHE A 461 0.25 -10.49 2.94
CA PHE A 461 1.46 -10.54 3.77
C PHE A 461 2.00 -11.96 3.87
N PHE A 462 3.31 -12.09 4.04
CA PHE A 462 4.01 -13.38 4.19
C PHE A 462 4.87 -13.38 5.45
N TYR A 463 4.97 -14.55 6.10
CA TYR A 463 5.76 -14.78 7.31
C TYR A 463 6.54 -16.09 7.21
N ALA A 464 7.83 -16.01 7.53
CA ALA A 464 8.68 -17.17 7.74
C ALA A 464 9.56 -16.97 8.98
N LEU A 465 9.28 -17.75 10.03
CA LEU A 465 10.06 -17.74 11.26
C LEU A 465 11.13 -18.81 11.19
N LEU A 466 12.38 -18.39 11.38
CA LEU A 466 13.57 -19.22 11.30
C LEU A 466 14.26 -19.21 12.66
N GLU A 467 14.81 -20.34 13.07
CA GLU A 467 15.58 -20.48 14.31
C GLU A 467 16.97 -21.02 13.98
N LYS A 468 18.00 -20.34 14.49
CA LYS A 468 19.37 -20.82 14.39
C LYS A 468 19.57 -21.90 15.44
N LYS A 469 20.06 -23.07 15.04
CA LYS A 469 20.33 -24.20 15.95
C LYS A 469 21.29 -23.76 17.06
N GLU A 470 21.08 -24.27 18.26
CA GLU A 470 22.05 -24.11 19.34
C GLU A 470 23.38 -24.79 18.96
N ARG A 471 24.48 -24.27 19.51
CA ARG A 471 25.77 -24.98 19.43
C ARG A 471 25.67 -26.18 20.36
N ARG A 472 25.87 -27.37 19.81
CA ARG A 472 26.03 -28.59 20.62
C ARG A 472 27.32 -28.55 21.41
#